data_AF-A0A1M4WKF7-F1
#
_entry.id   AF-A0A1M4WKF7-F1
#
_cell.length_a   1.000
_cell.length_b   1.000
_cell.length_c   1.000
_cell.angle_alpha   90.00
_cell.angle_beta   90.00
_cell.angle_gamma   90.00
#
_symmetry.space_group_name_H-M   'P 1'
#
loop_
_entity.id
_entity.type
_entity.pdbx_description
1 polymer ?
#
loop_
_entity_poly.entity_id
_entity_poly.type
_entity_poly.pdbx_seq_one_letter_code
_entity_poly.pdbx_strand_id
1 'polypeptide(L)'
;MFFRLVAFLFLLLATGQEAKSQWYKEETPLHQFFQKHFDSTLIYHEFSSWSPYPNYHIVAKSKGSVFLFTYKNPYAAIRGRNLPMELALHFYRSDDNFQAVKPDTNRYLLPFVPAFHYNGPNRWEQLAQLRIWQLQPATQFTATCSVEDGSEIVFYRITKNDIQTIYFYDAEELDTCTPADTNRKTAIELMRYFRDLFKVR
;
A
#
# COMPACT_ATOMS: atom_id res chain seq x y z
N MET A 1 -5.97 43.51 37.79
CA MET A 1 -6.41 43.15 36.42
C MET A 1 -5.40 42.27 35.67
N PHE A 2 -4.09 42.33 35.98
CA PHE A 2 -3.04 41.50 35.36
C PHE A 2 -3.12 39.99 35.64
N PHE A 3 -3.50 39.57 36.86
CA PHE A 3 -3.52 38.14 37.23
C PHE A 3 -4.56 37.30 36.45
N ARG A 4 -5.64 37.90 35.96
CA ARG A 4 -6.65 37.19 35.15
C ARG A 4 -6.18 36.90 33.73
N LEU A 5 -5.28 37.72 33.18
CA LEU A 5 -4.75 37.55 31.83
C LEU A 5 -3.73 36.39 31.77
N VAL A 6 -2.91 36.24 32.82
CA VAL A 6 -1.90 35.18 32.91
C VAL A 6 -2.54 33.80 33.10
N ALA A 7 -3.62 33.73 33.89
CA ALA A 7 -4.38 32.48 34.07
C ALA A 7 -5.05 32.01 32.76
N PHE A 8 -5.51 32.95 31.93
CA PHE A 8 -6.09 32.63 30.61
C PHE A 8 -5.03 32.14 29.61
N LEU A 9 -3.81 32.70 29.66
CA LEU A 9 -2.69 32.25 28.82
C LEU A 9 -2.24 30.83 29.17
N PHE A 10 -2.26 30.44 30.45
CA PHE A 10 -1.90 29.09 30.88
C PHE A 10 -2.93 28.03 30.47
N LEU A 11 -4.21 28.39 30.39
CA LEU A 11 -5.26 27.47 29.91
C LEU A 11 -5.18 27.23 28.39
N LEU A 12 -4.76 28.22 27.60
CA LEU A 12 -4.59 28.07 26.15
C LEU A 12 -3.42 27.14 25.79
N LEU A 13 -2.32 27.19 26.56
CA LEU A 13 -1.14 26.34 26.33
C LEU A 13 -1.36 24.86 26.72
N ALA A 14 -2.36 24.56 27.56
CA ALA A 14 -2.71 23.20 27.96
C ALA A 14 -3.59 22.45 26.94
N THR A 15 -4.04 23.13 25.87
CA THR A 15 -4.79 22.50 24.76
C THR A 15 -3.91 22.14 23.58
N GLY A 16 -2.63 21.87 23.83
CA GLY A 16 -1.74 21.26 22.85
C GLY A 16 -2.32 19.92 22.40
N GLN A 17 -3.05 19.95 21.29
CA GLN A 17 -3.43 18.74 20.59
C GLN A 17 -2.12 18.04 20.23
N GLU A 18 -1.93 16.83 20.76
CA GLU A 18 -0.92 15.93 20.25
C GLU A 18 -1.19 15.77 18.76
N ALA A 19 -0.38 16.43 17.92
CA ALA A 19 -0.35 16.17 16.50
C ALA A 19 0.20 14.77 16.32
N LYS A 20 -0.69 13.78 16.41
CA LYS A 20 -0.38 12.43 15.98
C LYS A 20 -0.19 12.51 14.47
N SER A 21 1.06 12.51 14.04
CA SER A 21 1.48 12.17 12.68
C SER A 21 1.14 10.70 12.42
N GLN A 22 -0.14 10.36 12.44
CA GLN A 22 -0.64 9.07 12.00
C GLN A 22 -0.94 9.21 10.53
N TRP A 23 -0.16 8.54 9.70
CA TRP A 23 -0.48 8.33 8.30
C TRP A 23 -1.92 7.85 8.20
N TYR A 24 -2.76 8.67 7.56
CA TYR A 24 -4.20 8.48 7.55
C TYR A 24 -4.53 7.24 6.71
N LYS A 25 -5.06 6.23 7.40
CA LYS A 25 -5.66 5.00 6.87
C LYS A 25 -6.94 5.33 6.09
N GLU A 26 -6.86 6.07 4.99
CA GLU A 26 -8.08 6.36 4.22
C GLU A 26 -8.52 5.09 3.48
N GLU A 27 -9.64 4.53 3.93
CA GLU A 27 -10.37 3.55 3.14
C GLU A 27 -10.81 4.21 1.83
N THR A 28 -10.52 3.55 0.71
CA THR A 28 -10.86 4.06 -0.62
C THR A 28 -12.15 3.42 -1.11
N PRO A 29 -12.87 4.05 -2.06
CA PRO A 29 -13.98 3.41 -2.75
C PRO A 29 -13.61 2.04 -3.34
N LEU A 30 -12.37 1.88 -3.82
CA LEU A 30 -11.86 0.60 -4.28
C LEU A 30 -11.82 -0.46 -3.17
N HIS A 31 -11.36 -0.11 -1.96
CA HIS A 31 -11.35 -1.04 -0.83
C HIS A 31 -12.77 -1.50 -0.48
N GLN A 32 -13.72 -0.56 -0.45
CA GLN A 32 -15.14 -0.84 -0.18
C GLN A 32 -15.76 -1.73 -1.26
N PHE A 33 -15.42 -1.51 -2.54
CA PHE A 33 -15.83 -2.40 -3.61
C PHE A 33 -15.36 -3.84 -3.38
N PHE A 34 -14.08 -4.04 -3.08
CA PHE A 34 -13.54 -5.37 -2.82
C PHE A 34 -14.17 -6.03 -1.59
N GLN A 35 -14.38 -5.28 -0.51
CA GLN A 35 -15.10 -5.75 0.68
C GLN A 35 -16.51 -6.23 0.32
N LYS A 36 -17.26 -5.44 -0.45
CA LYS A 36 -18.64 -5.77 -0.82
C LYS A 36 -18.73 -6.99 -1.73
N HIS A 37 -17.81 -7.16 -2.68
CA HIS A 37 -17.97 -8.12 -3.78
C HIS A 37 -17.14 -9.41 -3.67
N PHE A 38 -16.09 -9.46 -2.83
CA PHE A 38 -15.23 -10.63 -2.66
C PHE A 38 -15.25 -11.16 -1.23
N ASP A 39 -14.95 -12.44 -1.04
CA ASP A 39 -14.90 -13.07 0.29
C ASP A 39 -13.74 -12.47 1.11
N SER A 40 -12.60 -12.32 0.44
CA SER A 40 -11.39 -11.71 0.99
C SER A 40 -10.53 -11.15 -0.13
N THR A 41 -9.89 -10.01 0.11
CA THR A 41 -8.96 -9.38 -0.83
C THR A 41 -7.69 -8.97 -0.11
N LEU A 42 -6.55 -9.19 -0.77
CA LEU A 42 -5.24 -8.73 -0.37
C LEU A 42 -4.74 -7.75 -1.41
N ILE A 43 -4.34 -6.57 -0.96
CA ILE A 43 -3.74 -5.55 -1.81
C ILE A 43 -2.32 -5.31 -1.31
N TYR A 44 -1.35 -5.43 -2.21
CA TYR A 44 0.04 -5.04 -2.00
C TYR A 44 0.31 -3.73 -2.73
N HIS A 45 1.00 -2.83 -2.03
CA HIS A 45 1.47 -1.56 -2.54
C HIS A 45 2.86 -1.29 -1.99
N GLU A 46 3.77 -0.83 -2.85
CA GLU A 46 5.05 -0.27 -2.43
C GLU A 46 5.01 1.23 -2.64
N PHE A 47 5.19 1.97 -1.55
CA PHE A 47 5.18 3.42 -1.53
C PHE A 47 6.61 3.93 -1.35
N SER A 48 6.95 5.03 -2.03
CA SER A 48 8.14 5.81 -1.73
C SER A 48 7.84 7.29 -1.94
N SER A 49 8.64 8.15 -1.33
CA SER A 49 8.56 9.61 -1.55
C SER A 49 8.69 10.00 -3.02
N TRP A 50 9.41 9.20 -3.80
CA TRP A 50 9.60 9.35 -5.26
C TRP A 50 8.45 8.79 -6.09
N SER A 51 7.62 7.91 -5.53
CA SER A 51 6.47 7.30 -6.19
C SER A 51 5.28 7.20 -5.22
N PRO A 52 4.65 8.34 -4.85
CA PRO A 52 3.63 8.36 -3.82
C PRO A 52 2.26 7.88 -4.29
N TYR A 53 2.13 7.45 -5.55
CA TYR A 53 0.85 7.16 -6.18
C TYR A 53 0.48 5.68 -6.05
N PRO A 54 -0.83 5.36 -5.92
CA PRO A 54 -1.30 4.00 -5.65
C PRO A 54 -0.98 3.05 -6.81
N ASN A 55 0.04 2.22 -6.68
CA ASN A 55 0.35 1.14 -7.62
C ASN A 55 0.03 -0.21 -6.99
N TYR A 56 -1.23 -0.63 -7.11
CA TYR A 56 -1.75 -1.78 -6.38
C TYR A 56 -1.63 -3.07 -7.17
N HIS A 57 -1.23 -4.12 -6.46
CA HIS A 57 -1.28 -5.50 -6.89
C HIS A 57 -2.30 -6.23 -6.03
N ILE A 58 -3.35 -6.73 -6.66
CA ILE A 58 -4.58 -7.10 -5.96
C ILE A 58 -4.88 -8.57 -6.21
N VAL A 59 -5.01 -9.35 -5.13
CA VAL A 59 -5.45 -10.74 -5.17
C VAL A 59 -6.77 -10.84 -4.42
N ALA A 60 -7.84 -11.18 -5.13
CA ALA A 60 -9.19 -11.27 -4.56
C ALA A 60 -9.73 -12.69 -4.68
N LYS A 61 -10.36 -13.19 -3.62
CA LYS A 61 -11.00 -14.52 -3.58
C LYS A 61 -12.51 -14.40 -3.53
N SER A 62 -13.20 -15.17 -4.36
CA SER A 62 -14.66 -15.28 -4.32
C SER A 62 -15.09 -16.70 -4.70
N LYS A 63 -15.89 -17.34 -3.85
CA LYS A 63 -16.52 -18.65 -4.11
C LYS A 63 -15.51 -19.74 -4.55
N GLY A 64 -14.33 -19.75 -3.94
CA GLY A 64 -13.27 -20.72 -4.24
C GLY A 64 -12.40 -20.40 -5.46
N SER A 65 -12.69 -19.33 -6.19
CA SER A 65 -11.84 -18.81 -7.27
C SER A 65 -10.99 -17.64 -6.81
N VAL A 66 -9.83 -17.47 -7.45
CA VAL A 66 -8.93 -16.33 -7.24
C VAL A 66 -8.83 -15.49 -8.50
N PHE A 67 -8.91 -14.19 -8.29
CA PHE A 67 -8.90 -13.16 -9.31
C PHE A 67 -7.75 -12.20 -9.03
N LEU A 68 -7.08 -11.75 -10.09
CA LEU A 68 -5.98 -10.82 -9.99
C LEU A 68 -6.33 -9.51 -10.68
N PHE A 69 -5.93 -8.42 -10.06
CA PHE A 69 -6.09 -7.08 -10.63
C PHE A 69 -4.83 -6.25 -10.36
N THR A 70 -4.66 -5.22 -11.17
CA THR A 70 -3.74 -4.12 -10.89
C THR A 70 -4.50 -2.82 -10.86
N TYR A 71 -4.13 -1.90 -9.96
CA TYR A 71 -4.53 -0.50 -10.04
C TYR A 71 -3.30 0.33 -10.36
N LYS A 72 -3.17 0.83 -11.59
CA LYS A 72 -1.96 1.54 -12.04
C LYS A 72 -2.25 2.53 -13.15
N ASN A 73 -1.36 3.53 -13.31
CA ASN A 73 -1.39 4.38 -14.48
C ASN A 73 -0.96 3.59 -15.73
N PRO A 74 -1.82 3.43 -16.76
CA PRO A 74 -1.47 2.72 -18.00
C PRO A 74 -0.34 3.40 -18.79
N TYR A 75 -0.07 4.69 -18.53
CA TYR A 75 0.92 5.48 -19.26
C TYR A 75 2.25 5.68 -18.50
N ALA A 76 2.40 5.07 -17.32
CA ALA A 76 3.63 5.22 -16.52
C ALA A 76 4.90 4.84 -17.29
N ALA A 77 4.83 3.78 -18.11
CA ALA A 77 5.96 3.28 -18.90
C ALA A 77 6.44 4.24 -20.01
N ILE A 78 5.68 5.31 -20.27
CA ILE A 78 5.94 6.28 -21.34
C ILE A 78 6.73 7.49 -20.83
N ARG A 79 6.84 7.68 -19.50
CA ARG A 79 7.65 8.76 -18.91
C ARG A 79 9.11 8.69 -19.40
N GLY A 80 9.67 9.84 -19.77
CA GLY A 80 11.05 9.97 -20.25
C GLY A 80 11.31 9.44 -21.67
N ARG A 81 10.28 9.00 -22.40
CA ARG A 81 10.40 8.64 -23.81
C ARG A 81 10.35 9.89 -24.69
N ASN A 82 11.14 9.90 -25.76
CA ASN A 82 11.07 10.95 -26.77
C ASN A 82 9.80 10.75 -27.62
N LEU A 83 8.86 11.68 -27.48
CA LEU A 83 7.56 11.65 -28.14
C LEU A 83 7.24 13.01 -28.77
N PRO A 84 6.39 13.05 -29.80
CA PRO A 84 5.79 14.29 -30.26
C PRO A 84 5.14 15.05 -29.11
N MET A 85 5.31 16.38 -29.10
CA MET A 85 4.90 17.25 -27.99
C MET A 85 3.43 17.04 -27.58
N GLU A 86 2.52 16.94 -28.54
CA GLU A 86 1.09 16.76 -28.25
C GLU A 86 0.79 15.44 -27.51
N LEU A 87 1.46 14.36 -27.90
CA LEU A 87 1.33 13.06 -27.23
C LEU A 87 1.96 13.10 -25.83
N ALA A 88 3.12 13.74 -25.69
CA ALA A 88 3.76 13.93 -24.38
C ALA A 88 2.82 14.68 -23.43
N LEU A 89 2.26 15.82 -23.85
CA LEU A 89 1.30 16.59 -23.07
C LEU A 89 0.05 15.79 -22.69
N HIS A 90 -0.48 14.99 -23.62
CA HIS A 90 -1.60 14.10 -23.33
C HIS A 90 -1.28 13.08 -22.22
N PHE A 91 -0.10 12.46 -22.27
CA PHE A 91 0.30 11.49 -21.24
C PHE A 91 0.60 12.16 -19.90
N TYR A 92 1.21 13.35 -19.87
CA TYR A 92 1.39 14.12 -18.64
C TYR A 92 0.06 14.41 -17.96
N ARG A 93 -0.93 14.93 -18.69
CA ARG A 93 -2.27 15.17 -18.14
C ARG A 93 -2.95 13.89 -17.65
N SER A 94 -2.74 12.78 -18.35
CA SER A 94 -3.30 11.48 -17.95
C SER A 94 -2.68 10.97 -16.65
N ASP A 95 -1.39 11.24 -16.46
CA ASP A 95 -0.66 10.98 -15.23
C ASP A 95 -1.15 11.88 -14.10
N ASP A 96 -1.23 13.20 -14.30
CA ASP A 96 -1.76 14.13 -13.28
C ASP A 96 -3.16 13.72 -12.81
N ASN A 97 -4.03 13.32 -13.74
CA ASN A 97 -5.36 12.80 -13.41
C ASN A 97 -5.31 11.52 -12.57
N PHE A 98 -4.34 10.64 -12.82
CA PHE A 98 -4.15 9.43 -12.02
C PHE A 98 -3.70 9.78 -10.60
N GLN A 99 -2.80 10.74 -10.46
CA GLN A 99 -2.31 11.19 -9.16
C GLN A 99 -3.41 11.86 -8.32
N ALA A 100 -4.33 12.57 -8.98
CA ALA A 100 -5.42 13.29 -8.31
C ALA A 100 -6.63 12.41 -7.93
N VAL A 101 -6.79 11.24 -8.55
CA VAL A 101 -7.97 10.39 -8.30
C VAL A 101 -7.75 9.48 -7.10
N LYS A 102 -8.75 9.41 -6.21
CA LYS A 102 -8.77 8.37 -5.17
C LYS A 102 -8.98 6.99 -5.83
N PRO A 103 -8.30 5.92 -5.36
CA PRO A 103 -8.51 4.58 -5.89
C PRO A 103 -10.00 4.16 -5.91
N ASP A 104 -10.49 3.76 -7.08
CA ASP A 104 -11.88 3.34 -7.32
C ASP A 104 -11.93 2.29 -8.45
N THR A 105 -13.11 1.78 -8.78
CA THR A 105 -13.44 0.89 -9.91
C THR A 105 -13.41 1.58 -11.28
N ASN A 106 -12.59 2.63 -11.40
CA ASN A 106 -12.44 3.42 -12.61
C ASN A 106 -11.46 2.73 -13.61
N ARG A 107 -11.10 3.45 -14.69
CA ARG A 107 -10.23 2.96 -15.77
C ARG A 107 -8.85 2.45 -15.36
N TYR A 108 -8.40 2.75 -14.14
CA TYR A 108 -7.10 2.34 -13.63
C TYR A 108 -7.12 0.95 -12.99
N LEU A 109 -8.31 0.43 -12.64
CA LEU A 109 -8.49 -0.95 -12.20
C LEU A 109 -8.57 -1.89 -13.40
N LEU A 110 -7.54 -2.70 -13.58
CA LEU A 110 -7.41 -3.62 -14.72
C LEU A 110 -7.31 -5.07 -14.24
N PRO A 111 -8.00 -6.02 -14.88
CA PRO A 111 -7.78 -7.44 -14.61
C PRO A 111 -6.34 -7.81 -15.02
N PHE A 112 -5.69 -8.62 -14.20
CA PHE A 112 -4.36 -9.12 -14.48
C PHE A 112 -4.45 -10.60 -14.87
N VAL A 113 -3.97 -10.91 -16.07
CA VAL A 113 -3.87 -12.29 -16.56
C VAL A 113 -2.38 -12.64 -16.63
N PRO A 114 -1.88 -13.49 -15.72
CA PRO A 114 -0.49 -13.92 -15.76
C PRO A 114 -0.20 -14.67 -17.06
N ALA A 115 0.97 -14.42 -17.65
CA ALA A 115 1.39 -15.04 -18.91
C ALA A 115 1.46 -16.58 -18.85
N PHE A 116 1.55 -17.17 -17.65
CA PHE A 116 1.48 -18.60 -17.42
C PHE A 116 0.16 -18.94 -16.71
N HIS A 117 -0.50 -20.02 -17.16
CA HIS A 117 -1.79 -20.47 -16.63
C HIS A 117 -1.89 -20.34 -15.11
N TYR A 118 -2.65 -19.34 -14.67
CA TYR A 118 -2.95 -19.04 -13.27
C TYR A 118 -3.97 -20.03 -12.67
N ASN A 119 -3.97 -21.28 -13.14
CA ASN A 119 -5.01 -22.28 -12.87
C ASN A 119 -4.48 -23.38 -11.95
N GLY A 120 -3.72 -23.01 -10.92
CA GLY A 120 -3.26 -23.92 -9.88
C GLY A 120 -3.96 -23.64 -8.55
N PRO A 121 -4.70 -24.60 -7.95
CA PRO A 121 -5.30 -24.45 -6.60
C PRO A 121 -4.26 -24.10 -5.51
N ASN A 122 -2.98 -24.41 -5.74
CA ASN A 122 -1.92 -24.30 -4.74
C ASN A 122 -1.45 -22.87 -4.42
N ARG A 123 -1.67 -21.86 -5.28
CA ARG A 123 -1.06 -20.53 -5.05
C ARG A 123 -1.79 -19.68 -4.01
N TRP A 124 -3.12 -19.77 -3.92
CA TRP A 124 -3.85 -19.15 -2.81
C TRP A 124 -3.54 -19.84 -1.48
N GLU A 125 -3.35 -21.16 -1.51
CA GLU A 125 -2.89 -21.91 -0.35
C GLU A 125 -1.48 -21.47 0.07
N GLN A 126 -0.57 -21.20 -0.88
CA GLN A 126 0.73 -20.59 -0.58
C GLN A 126 0.57 -19.22 0.10
N LEU A 127 -0.30 -18.32 -0.40
CA LEU A 127 -0.60 -17.05 0.27
C LEU A 127 -1.18 -17.25 1.68
N ALA A 128 -2.07 -18.24 1.85
CA ALA A 128 -2.65 -18.57 3.14
C ALA A 128 -1.60 -19.12 4.12
N GLN A 129 -0.62 -19.89 3.64
CA GLN A 129 0.51 -20.40 4.42
C GLN A 129 1.44 -19.29 4.91
N LEU A 130 1.53 -18.17 4.18
CA LEU A 130 2.34 -17.01 4.57
C LEU A 130 1.72 -16.19 5.72
N ARG A 131 0.69 -16.70 6.39
CA ARG A 131 0.11 -16.13 7.63
C ARG A 131 -0.24 -14.64 7.52
N ILE A 132 -0.56 -14.15 6.33
CA ILE A 132 -0.82 -12.71 6.09
C ILE A 132 -1.94 -12.15 6.99
N TRP A 133 -2.91 -12.98 7.36
CA TRP A 133 -4.01 -12.60 8.26
C TRP A 133 -3.60 -12.46 9.73
N GLN A 134 -2.45 -13.02 10.11
CA GLN A 134 -1.89 -12.93 11.47
C GLN A 134 -0.80 -11.88 11.56
N LEU A 135 -0.27 -11.42 10.41
CA LEU A 135 0.77 -10.41 10.30
C LEU A 135 0.41 -9.19 11.15
N GLN A 136 1.36 -8.73 11.96
CA GLN A 136 1.24 -7.49 12.73
C GLN A 136 2.23 -6.47 12.16
N PRO A 137 2.00 -5.16 12.37
CA PRO A 137 3.01 -4.15 12.06
C PRO A 137 4.34 -4.51 12.73
N ALA A 138 5.46 -4.19 12.08
CA ALA A 138 6.77 -4.42 12.69
C ALA A 138 6.89 -3.69 14.02
N THR A 139 7.65 -4.28 14.95
CA THR A 139 8.01 -3.60 16.19
C THR A 139 8.86 -2.37 15.87
N GLN A 140 8.70 -1.30 16.67
CA GLN A 140 9.48 -0.07 16.49
C GLN A 140 10.97 -0.38 16.50
N PHE A 141 11.71 0.15 15.52
CA PHE A 141 13.14 -0.06 15.41
C PHE A 141 13.91 0.80 16.41
N THR A 142 15.05 0.30 16.88
CA THR A 142 15.94 1.06 17.76
C THR A 142 16.70 2.10 16.95
N ALA A 143 16.96 3.28 17.55
CA ALA A 143 17.52 4.47 16.92
C ALA A 143 18.92 4.33 16.27
N THR A 144 19.50 3.12 16.25
CA THR A 144 20.85 2.84 15.75
C THR A 144 20.91 2.45 14.28
N CYS A 145 19.77 2.17 13.64
CA CYS A 145 19.72 1.87 12.21
C CYS A 145 19.30 3.14 11.44
N SER A 146 20.17 3.62 10.55
CA SER A 146 19.90 4.77 9.70
C SER A 146 19.40 4.29 8.35
N VAL A 147 18.23 4.78 7.94
CA VAL A 147 17.65 4.56 6.62
C VAL A 147 17.60 5.93 5.93
N GLU A 148 18.33 6.07 4.82
CA GLU A 148 18.45 7.36 4.11
C GLU A 148 17.41 7.52 2.99
N ASP A 149 16.97 6.42 2.36
CA ASP A 149 15.95 6.43 1.29
C ASP A 149 15.05 5.18 1.40
N GLY A 150 14.18 5.18 2.40
CA GLY A 150 13.32 4.04 2.70
C GLY A 150 12.12 3.95 1.76
N SER A 151 11.77 2.72 1.37
CA SER A 151 10.46 2.42 0.80
C SER A 151 9.51 1.85 1.87
N GLU A 152 8.22 1.94 1.62
CA GLU A 152 7.19 1.41 2.49
C GLU A 152 6.46 0.27 1.80
N ILE A 153 6.43 -0.88 2.46
CA ILE A 153 5.61 -2.02 2.06
C ILE A 153 4.27 -1.87 2.76
N VAL A 154 3.19 -1.77 1.99
CA VAL A 154 1.82 -1.63 2.50
C VAL A 154 0.97 -2.80 2.04
N PHE A 155 0.29 -3.43 3.00
CA PHE A 155 -0.72 -4.45 2.74
C PHE A 155 -2.08 -3.99 3.24
N TYR A 156 -3.10 -4.09 2.38
CA TYR A 156 -4.50 -4.00 2.80
C TYR A 156 -5.11 -5.40 2.84
N ARG A 157 -5.64 -5.76 4.00
CA ARG A 157 -6.35 -7.01 4.26
C ARG A 157 -7.83 -6.70 4.36
N ILE A 158 -8.57 -7.10 3.34
CA ILE A 158 -9.98 -6.79 3.21
C ILE A 158 -10.77 -8.08 3.36
N THR A 159 -11.70 -8.09 4.29
CA THR A 159 -12.70 -9.15 4.48
C THR A 159 -14.09 -8.54 4.42
N LYS A 160 -15.14 -9.37 4.41
CA LYS A 160 -16.52 -8.88 4.54
C LYS A 160 -16.78 -7.99 5.75
N ASN A 161 -16.01 -8.17 6.82
CA ASN A 161 -16.26 -7.53 8.12
C ASN A 161 -15.33 -6.36 8.41
N ASP A 162 -14.15 -6.32 7.79
CA ASP A 162 -13.09 -5.38 8.17
C ASP A 162 -12.10 -5.09 7.04
N ILE A 163 -11.50 -3.90 7.08
CA ILE A 163 -10.43 -3.42 6.21
C ILE A 163 -9.26 -3.02 7.11
N GLN A 164 -8.17 -3.79 7.04
CA GLN A 164 -6.98 -3.54 7.86
C GLN A 164 -5.78 -3.20 7.00
N THR A 165 -5.09 -2.11 7.35
CA THR A 165 -3.82 -1.71 6.72
C THR A 165 -2.65 -2.09 7.62
N ILE A 166 -1.64 -2.72 7.04
CA ILE A 166 -0.35 -3.00 7.69
C ILE A 166 0.74 -2.34 6.85
N TYR A 167 1.70 -1.71 7.52
CA TYR A 167 2.82 -1.04 6.89
C TYR A 167 4.14 -1.54 7.49
N PHE A 168 5.17 -1.59 6.65
CA PHE A 168 6.54 -1.86 7.04
C PHE A 168 7.42 -0.84 6.35
N TYR A 169 8.00 0.07 7.14
CA TYR A 169 9.02 0.98 6.65
C TYR A 169 10.32 0.21 6.44
N ASP A 170 10.91 0.41 5.27
CA ASP A 170 12.17 -0.13 4.77
C ASP A 170 12.47 -1.55 5.25
N ALA A 171 11.59 -2.48 4.87
CA ALA A 171 11.57 -3.80 5.48
C ALA A 171 12.87 -4.58 5.24
N GLU A 172 13.43 -4.52 4.03
CA GLU A 172 14.64 -5.29 3.69
C GLU A 172 15.88 -4.75 4.41
N GLU A 173 16.11 -3.43 4.40
CA GLU A 173 17.26 -2.84 5.08
C GLU A 173 17.17 -3.05 6.60
N LEU A 174 15.99 -2.82 7.19
CA LEU A 174 15.80 -2.98 8.63
C LEU A 174 15.84 -4.45 9.09
N ASP A 175 15.63 -5.43 8.21
CA ASP A 175 15.82 -6.86 8.56
C ASP A 175 17.30 -7.18 8.77
N THR A 176 18.21 -6.48 8.08
CA THR A 176 19.66 -6.61 8.33
C THR A 176 20.04 -6.07 9.71
N CYS A 177 19.41 -4.97 10.13
CA CYS A 177 19.61 -4.33 11.43
C CYS A 177 18.94 -5.10 12.59
N THR A 178 17.74 -5.64 12.37
CA THR A 178 16.90 -6.28 13.39
C THR A 178 16.36 -7.64 12.92
N PRO A 179 17.23 -8.64 12.69
CA PRO A 179 16.86 -9.90 12.02
C PRO A 179 15.93 -10.81 12.84
N ALA A 180 15.58 -10.43 14.07
CA ALA A 180 14.68 -11.19 14.92
C ALA A 180 13.19 -10.90 14.67
N ASP A 181 12.85 -9.87 13.89
CA ASP A 181 11.44 -9.51 13.62
C ASP A 181 10.81 -10.46 12.60
N THR A 182 10.08 -11.45 13.10
CA THR A 182 9.36 -12.43 12.27
C THR A 182 8.28 -11.81 11.37
N ASN A 183 7.62 -10.74 11.80
CA ASN A 183 6.61 -10.06 10.97
C ASN A 183 7.28 -9.36 9.79
N ARG A 184 8.44 -8.72 10.01
CA ARG A 184 9.23 -8.11 8.93
C ARG A 184 9.66 -9.13 7.89
N LYS A 185 10.17 -10.29 8.32
CA LYS A 185 10.53 -11.39 7.42
C LYS A 185 9.34 -11.88 6.60
N THR A 186 8.20 -12.10 7.24
CA THR A 186 6.97 -12.49 6.54
C THR A 186 6.51 -11.40 5.56
N ALA A 187 6.64 -10.12 5.90
CA ALA A 187 6.32 -9.02 5.00
C ALA A 187 7.22 -9.00 3.75
N ILE A 188 8.53 -9.26 3.91
CA ILE A 188 9.49 -9.38 2.80
C ILE A 188 9.15 -10.58 1.92
N GLU A 189 8.83 -11.73 2.51
CA GLU A 189 8.40 -12.93 1.75
C GLU A 189 7.12 -12.68 0.96
N LEU A 190 6.14 -12.02 1.56
CA LEU A 190 4.91 -11.60 0.88
C LEU A 190 5.20 -10.62 -0.26
N MET A 191 6.03 -9.61 -0.01
CA MET A 191 6.46 -8.66 -1.04
C MET A 191 7.07 -9.39 -2.25
N ARG A 192 8.01 -10.31 -2.01
CA ARG A 192 8.64 -11.12 -3.06
C ARG A 192 7.62 -11.97 -3.79
N TYR A 193 6.70 -12.60 -3.06
CA TYR A 193 5.61 -13.36 -3.66
C TYR A 193 4.77 -12.50 -4.61
N PHE A 194 4.36 -11.29 -4.20
CA PHE A 194 3.60 -10.37 -5.04
C PHE A 194 4.41 -9.89 -6.26
N ARG A 195 5.69 -9.54 -6.08
CA ARG A 195 6.60 -9.19 -7.19
C ARG A 195 6.69 -10.32 -8.22
N ASP A 196 6.86 -11.56 -7.76
CA ASP A 196 6.92 -12.75 -8.61
C ASP A 196 5.60 -13.05 -9.32
N LEU A 197 4.48 -12.83 -8.62
CA LEU A 197 3.13 -13.05 -9.12
C LEU A 197 2.78 -12.10 -10.25
N PHE A 198 3.07 -10.82 -10.04
CA PHE A 198 2.72 -9.73 -10.96
C PHE A 198 3.86 -9.35 -11.92
N LYS A 199 5.01 -10.03 -11.83
CA LYS A 199 6.23 -9.77 -12.62
C LYS A 199 6.71 -8.34 -12.49
N VAL A 200 6.61 -7.81 -11.27
CA VAL A 200 7.16 -6.51 -10.88
C VAL A 200 8.61 -6.75 -10.52
N ARG A 201 9.52 -5.96 -11.12
CA ARG A 201 10.94 -5.96 -10.77
C ARG A 201 11.25 -4.73 -9.94
#